data_AF-A0A1S7NTL9-F1
#
_entry.id   AF-A0A1S7NTL9-F1
#
_cell.length_a   1.000
_cell.length_b   1.000
_cell.length_c   1.000
_cell.angle_alpha   90.00
_cell.angle_beta   90.00
_cell.angle_gamma   90.00
#
_symmetry.space_group_name_H-M   'P 1'
#
loop_
_entity.id
_entity.type
_entity.pdbx_description
1 polymer ?
#
loop_
_entity_poly.entity_id
_entity_poly.type
_entity_poly.pdbx_seq_one_letter_code
_entity_poly.pdbx_strand_id
1 'polypeptide(L)'
;MYLDVTEHPRLALGTIAAIGLFIAFSPEEEVLYTSVDKCLASGVYPKACQAASEDASQHHLATAPKFRNMVACEMEYGAGNCSELRQNLNSNNATGTSVFAPSPAGFVMPRSIENFADYSEYRRRQQNSKSGSSGAMSAYRKRNGDLVTPDVSASEQNGGSFGGGPGGALVSDVKTLNAKTNVKGRGGFGGHSFSGS
;
A
#
# COMPACT_ATOMS: atom_id res chain seq x y z
N MET A 1 74.63 26.05 -32.32
CA MET A 1 74.51 24.57 -32.37
C MET A 1 73.44 24.19 -31.37
N TYR A 2 72.34 23.66 -31.91
CA TYR A 2 71.18 23.10 -31.20
C TYR A 2 71.57 21.77 -30.54
N LEU A 3 71.02 21.47 -29.37
CA LEU A 3 70.57 20.13 -28.97
C LEU A 3 69.65 20.24 -27.75
N ASP A 4 68.76 19.26 -27.67
CA ASP A 4 67.34 19.36 -27.34
C ASP A 4 67.01 18.78 -25.95
N VAL A 5 66.01 19.41 -25.31
CA VAL A 5 64.89 18.86 -24.50
C VAL A 5 65.12 17.70 -23.53
N THR A 6 64.84 17.98 -22.25
CA THR A 6 64.20 17.15 -21.20
C THR A 6 63.86 18.17 -20.09
N GLU A 7 62.70 18.30 -19.44
CA GLU A 7 61.75 17.35 -18.86
C GLU A 7 60.36 18.01 -18.73
N HIS A 8 59.30 17.22 -18.79
CA HIS A 8 57.90 17.68 -18.67
C HIS A 8 57.47 17.98 -17.23
N PRO A 9 56.58 18.96 -17.00
CA PRO A 9 56.02 19.26 -15.68
C PRO A 9 55.09 18.12 -15.23
N ARG A 10 55.33 17.62 -14.01
CA ARG A 10 54.51 16.61 -13.35
C ARG A 10 53.14 17.22 -13.02
N LEU A 11 52.11 16.82 -13.76
CA LEU A 11 50.71 17.06 -13.40
C LEU A 11 50.34 16.13 -12.23
N ALA A 12 50.36 16.66 -11.01
CA ALA A 12 49.76 16.01 -9.85
C ALA A 12 48.23 16.14 -9.94
N LEU A 13 47.58 15.18 -10.61
CA LEU A 13 46.13 15.06 -10.60
C LEU A 13 45.69 14.52 -9.22
N GLY A 14 45.23 15.44 -8.38
CA GLY A 14 44.63 15.14 -7.08
C GLY A 14 43.37 14.29 -7.24
N THR A 15 43.30 13.22 -6.46
CA THR A 15 42.16 12.33 -6.32
C THR A 15 41.04 13.04 -5.57
N ILE A 16 40.08 13.65 -6.29
CA ILE A 16 38.82 14.08 -5.69
C ILE A 16 37.98 12.82 -5.46
N ALA A 17 38.01 12.32 -4.23
CA ALA A 17 37.05 11.31 -3.79
C ALA A 17 35.66 11.97 -3.75
N ALA A 18 34.85 11.72 -4.77
CA ALA A 18 33.42 12.03 -4.74
C ALA A 18 32.76 11.14 -3.70
N ILE A 19 32.64 11.63 -2.47
CA ILE A 19 31.82 11.00 -1.43
C ILE A 19 30.37 11.25 -1.84
N GLY A 20 29.84 10.38 -2.70
CA GLY A 20 28.41 10.30 -2.96
C GLY A 20 27.72 9.81 -1.70
N LEU A 21 27.11 10.73 -0.94
CA LEU A 21 26.22 10.40 0.15
C LEU A 21 24.95 9.80 -0.44
N PHE A 22 24.97 8.50 -0.73
CA PHE A 22 23.75 7.74 -1.01
C PHE A 22 22.98 7.65 0.31
N ILE A 23 22.10 8.62 0.54
CA ILE A 23 21.08 8.50 1.58
C ILE A 23 20.14 7.39 1.10
N ALA A 24 20.44 6.15 1.48
CA ALA A 24 19.53 5.04 1.33
C ALA A 24 18.30 5.36 2.19
N PHE A 25 17.29 5.94 1.56
CA PHE A 25 15.98 6.16 2.17
C PHE A 25 15.46 4.77 2.52
N SER A 26 15.63 4.37 3.78
CA SER A 26 15.05 3.12 4.24
C SER A 26 13.55 3.23 4.04
N PRO A 27 12.89 2.23 3.44
CA PRO A 27 11.44 2.25 3.34
C PRO A 27 10.91 2.42 4.76
N GLU A 28 10.13 3.48 5.01
CA GLU A 28 9.54 3.72 6.32
C GLU A 28 8.82 2.43 6.75
N GLU A 29 9.12 1.96 7.95
CA GLU A 29 8.49 0.74 8.46
C GLU A 29 6.98 1.01 8.58
N GLU A 30 6.19 0.33 7.76
CA GLU A 30 4.74 0.47 7.78
C GLU A 30 4.14 -0.34 8.94
N VAL A 31 3.01 0.15 9.46
CA VAL A 31 2.23 -0.54 10.48
C VAL A 31 0.79 -0.67 9.99
N LEU A 32 0.27 -1.88 10.06
CA LEU A 32 -1.15 -2.17 9.86
C LEU A 32 -1.89 -2.07 11.20
N TYR A 33 -2.88 -1.19 11.25
CA TYR A 33 -3.82 -1.08 12.35
C TYR A 33 -5.16 -1.69 11.93
N THR A 34 -5.61 -2.70 12.68
CA THR A 34 -6.89 -3.39 12.40
C THR A 34 -8.12 -2.57 12.79
N SER A 35 -7.96 -1.56 13.65
CA SER A 35 -9.01 -0.60 14.00
C SER A 35 -8.42 0.69 14.57
N VAL A 36 -9.26 1.73 14.67
CA VAL A 36 -8.90 2.98 15.35
C VAL A 36 -8.48 2.71 16.79
N ASP A 37 -9.19 1.86 17.53
CA ASP A 37 -8.84 1.50 18.91
C ASP A 37 -7.46 0.87 19.03
N LYS A 38 -7.05 0.04 18.07
CA LYS A 38 -5.70 -0.55 18.06
C LYS A 38 -4.61 0.48 17.76
N CYS A 39 -4.92 1.50 16.98
CA CYS A 39 -4.03 2.65 16.76
C CYS A 39 -3.92 3.54 18.01
N LEU A 40 -5.03 3.79 18.70
CA LEU A 40 -5.02 4.50 19.98
C LEU A 40 -4.22 3.74 21.04
N ALA A 41 -4.44 2.43 21.14
CA ALA A 41 -3.75 1.56 22.09
C ALA A 41 -2.24 1.45 21.82
N SER A 42 -1.76 1.78 20.62
CA SER A 42 -0.31 1.86 20.34
C SER A 42 0.32 3.19 20.71
N GLY A 43 -0.44 4.14 21.26
CA GLY A 43 0.06 5.44 21.71
C GLY A 43 0.05 6.53 20.64
N VAL A 44 -0.57 6.28 19.48
CA VAL A 44 -0.71 7.29 18.42
C VAL A 44 -1.80 8.28 18.80
N TYR A 45 -1.58 9.56 18.50
CA TYR A 45 -2.51 10.63 18.83
C TYR A 45 -3.91 10.40 18.23
N PRO A 46 -5.02 10.61 18.98
CA PRO A 46 -6.35 10.21 18.54
C PRO A 46 -6.80 10.79 17.20
N LYS A 47 -6.49 12.07 16.96
CA LYS A 47 -6.84 12.74 15.71
C LYS A 47 -6.10 12.15 14.51
N ALA A 48 -4.87 11.64 14.70
CA ALA A 48 -4.12 10.97 13.64
C ALA A 48 -4.75 9.62 13.29
N CYS A 49 -5.13 8.81 14.29
CA CYS A 49 -5.80 7.53 14.06
C CYS A 49 -7.15 7.69 13.35
N GLN A 50 -7.95 8.68 13.75
CA GLN A 50 -9.24 8.97 13.10
C GLN A 50 -9.05 9.39 11.65
N ALA A 51 -8.15 10.35 11.41
CA ALA A 51 -7.82 10.83 10.08
C ALA A 51 -7.27 9.71 9.16
N ALA A 52 -6.42 8.83 9.70
CA ALA A 52 -5.90 7.67 9.00
C ALA A 52 -6.98 6.65 8.61
N SER A 53 -7.89 6.35 9.54
CA SER A 53 -9.01 5.45 9.26
C SER A 53 -9.97 6.02 8.20
N GLU A 54 -10.20 7.33 8.21
CA GLU A 54 -11.05 8.00 7.23
C GLU A 54 -10.40 7.99 5.84
N ASP A 55 -9.12 8.34 5.74
CA ASP A 55 -8.38 8.30 4.48
C ASP A 55 -8.33 6.88 3.91
N ALA A 56 -8.11 5.87 4.75
CA ALA A 56 -8.12 4.48 4.33
C ALA A 56 -9.51 4.01 3.86
N SER A 57 -10.59 4.54 4.44
CA SER A 57 -11.95 4.25 3.99
C SER A 57 -12.22 4.85 2.60
N GLN A 58 -11.77 6.08 2.36
CA GLN A 58 -11.84 6.72 1.05
C GLN A 58 -10.96 5.97 0.02
N HIS A 59 -9.77 5.57 0.44
CA HIS A 59 -8.86 4.75 -0.36
C HIS A 59 -9.50 3.42 -0.76
N HIS A 60 -10.18 2.74 0.18
CA HIS A 60 -10.93 1.52 -0.10
C HIS A 60 -11.97 1.73 -1.20
N LEU A 61 -12.81 2.76 -1.07
CA LEU A 61 -13.85 3.05 -2.08
C LEU A 61 -13.26 3.29 -3.48
N ALA A 62 -12.08 3.91 -3.56
CA ALA A 62 -11.41 4.21 -4.81
C ALA A 62 -10.70 3.00 -5.43
N THR A 63 -10.02 2.19 -4.62
CA THR A 63 -8.97 1.26 -5.09
C THR A 63 -9.19 -0.19 -4.67
N ALA A 64 -10.29 -0.51 -3.99
CA ALA A 64 -10.55 -1.88 -3.55
C ALA A 64 -10.51 -2.88 -4.72
N PRO A 65 -9.94 -4.09 -4.52
CA PRO A 65 -10.01 -5.16 -5.50
C PRO A 65 -11.45 -5.48 -5.89
N LYS A 66 -11.71 -5.57 -7.20
CA LYS A 66 -13.05 -5.72 -7.76
C LYS A 66 -13.25 -7.12 -8.34
N PHE A 67 -14.36 -7.74 -8.01
CA PHE A 67 -14.75 -9.08 -8.46
C PHE A 67 -16.12 -9.06 -9.13
N ARG A 68 -16.31 -9.91 -10.15
CA ARG A 68 -17.57 -10.03 -10.88
C ARG A 68 -18.68 -10.72 -10.09
N ASN A 69 -18.33 -11.56 -9.11
CA ASN A 69 -19.28 -12.27 -8.27
C ASN A 69 -18.70 -12.52 -6.87
N MET A 70 -19.60 -12.78 -5.91
CA MET A 70 -19.23 -13.02 -4.50
C MET A 70 -18.28 -14.21 -4.35
N VAL A 71 -18.55 -15.32 -5.04
CA VAL A 71 -17.76 -16.56 -4.93
C VAL A 71 -16.30 -16.32 -5.31
N ALA A 72 -16.03 -15.59 -6.38
CA ALA A 72 -14.67 -15.24 -6.79
C ALA A 72 -13.93 -14.41 -5.74
N CYS A 73 -14.62 -13.46 -5.10
CA CYS A 73 -14.05 -12.69 -4.00
C CYS A 73 -13.75 -13.58 -2.79
N GLU A 74 -14.68 -14.44 -2.38
CA GLU A 74 -14.51 -15.31 -1.21
C GLU A 74 -13.50 -16.44 -1.43
N MET A 75 -13.29 -16.89 -2.67
CA MET A 75 -12.21 -17.82 -2.98
C MET A 75 -10.84 -17.22 -2.67
N GLU A 76 -10.65 -15.93 -2.96
CA GLU A 76 -9.40 -15.19 -2.77
C GLU A 76 -9.24 -14.64 -1.35
N TYR A 77 -10.30 -14.10 -0.75
CA TYR A 77 -10.27 -13.35 0.52
C TYR A 77 -10.93 -14.09 1.69
N GLY A 78 -11.58 -15.21 1.44
CA GLY A 78 -12.28 -16.03 2.45
C GLY A 78 -13.77 -15.71 2.56
N ALA A 79 -14.53 -16.71 3.01
CA ALA A 79 -15.97 -16.61 3.18
C ALA A 79 -16.35 -15.52 4.19
N GLY A 80 -17.36 -14.71 3.85
CA GLY A 80 -17.84 -13.61 4.71
C GLY A 80 -16.95 -12.36 4.74
N ASN A 81 -15.82 -12.34 4.02
CA ASN A 81 -14.94 -11.17 3.95
C ASN A 81 -15.20 -10.31 2.71
N CYS A 82 -16.35 -10.48 2.05
CA CYS A 82 -16.67 -9.79 0.81
C CYS A 82 -18.06 -9.15 0.88
N SER A 83 -18.18 -7.98 0.28
CA SER A 83 -19.44 -7.21 0.23
C SER A 83 -19.66 -6.64 -1.17
N GLU A 84 -20.93 -6.43 -1.51
CA GLU A 84 -21.28 -5.74 -2.75
C GLU A 84 -20.91 -4.26 -2.63
N LEU A 85 -20.04 -3.81 -3.53
CA LEU A 85 -19.68 -2.41 -3.69
C LEU A 85 -20.67 -1.80 -4.69
N ARG A 86 -21.68 -1.08 -4.18
CA ARG A 86 -22.58 -0.28 -5.02
C ARG A 86 -21.78 0.87 -5.64
N GLN A 87 -21.23 0.64 -6.82
CA GLN A 87 -20.63 1.71 -7.59
C GLN A 87 -21.74 2.65 -8.05
N ASN A 88 -21.67 3.91 -7.64
CA ASN A 88 -22.34 5.00 -8.35
C ASN A 88 -21.63 5.15 -9.70
N LEU A 89 -22.00 4.30 -10.66
CA LEU A 89 -21.58 4.44 -12.05
C LEU A 89 -22.27 5.70 -12.59
N ASN A 90 -21.60 6.85 -12.47
CA ASN A 90 -21.83 8.00 -13.35
C ASN A 90 -21.37 7.63 -14.76
N SER A 91 -22.08 6.69 -15.38
CA SER A 91 -21.87 6.29 -16.76
C SER A 91 -23.23 6.00 -17.36
N ASN A 92 -23.52 6.65 -18.48
CA ASN A 92 -24.76 6.62 -19.26
C ASN A 92 -25.09 5.22 -19.84
N ASN A 93 -24.76 4.13 -19.15
CA ASN A 93 -25.04 2.76 -19.51
C ASN A 93 -25.76 2.09 -18.34
N ALA A 94 -27.09 2.00 -18.46
CA ALA A 94 -28.03 1.46 -17.48
C ALA A 94 -27.99 -0.07 -17.38
N THR A 95 -26.80 -0.65 -17.25
CA THR A 95 -26.59 -2.07 -17.00
C THR A 95 -25.64 -2.21 -15.81
N GLY A 96 -26.14 -1.88 -14.61
CA GLY A 96 -25.36 -1.90 -13.38
C GLY A 96 -24.97 -3.33 -13.01
N THR A 97 -23.75 -3.75 -13.37
CA THR A 97 -23.17 -4.98 -12.82
C THR A 97 -22.75 -4.72 -11.37
N SER A 98 -23.37 -5.44 -10.42
CA SER A 98 -22.92 -5.48 -9.03
C SER A 98 -21.47 -5.94 -8.97
N VAL A 99 -20.58 -5.14 -8.38
CA VAL A 99 -19.17 -5.49 -8.18
C VAL A 99 -18.97 -5.88 -6.72
N PHE A 100 -18.21 -6.94 -6.47
CA PHE A 100 -17.90 -7.40 -5.12
C PHE A 100 -16.49 -6.98 -4.75
N ALA A 101 -16.30 -6.55 -3.51
CA ALA A 101 -15.01 -6.12 -2.97
C ALA A 101 -14.77 -6.75 -1.60
N PRO A 102 -13.52 -7.07 -1.26
CA PRO A 102 -13.19 -7.57 0.06
C PRO A 102 -13.29 -6.47 1.11
N SER A 103 -13.71 -6.84 2.31
CA SER A 103 -13.67 -5.96 3.48
C SER A 103 -12.21 -5.65 3.85
N PRO A 104 -11.87 -4.38 4.13
CA PRO A 104 -10.54 -4.03 4.61
C PRO A 104 -10.20 -4.78 5.89
N ALA A 105 -8.97 -5.29 5.97
CA ALA A 105 -8.40 -5.86 7.19
C ALA A 105 -7.91 -4.77 8.16
N GLY A 106 -7.82 -3.53 7.71
CA GLY A 106 -7.37 -2.38 8.48
C GLY A 106 -6.79 -1.28 7.59
N PHE A 107 -6.08 -0.35 8.21
CA PHE A 107 -5.38 0.74 7.55
C PHE A 107 -3.88 0.70 7.82
N VAL A 108 -3.10 1.09 6.82
CA VAL A 108 -1.63 1.11 6.87
C VAL A 108 -1.15 2.54 6.87
N MET A 109 -0.21 2.83 7.77
CA MET A 109 0.49 4.11 7.86
C MET A 109 1.93 3.91 8.37
N PRO A 110 2.85 4.84 8.08
CA PRO A 110 4.20 4.81 8.62
C PRO A 110 4.23 4.74 10.14
N ARG A 111 5.16 3.95 10.69
CA ARG A 111 5.41 3.85 12.14
C ARG A 111 5.89 5.17 12.75
N SER A 112 6.51 6.03 11.95
CA SER A 112 7.04 7.34 12.36
C SER A 112 5.95 8.33 12.77
N ILE A 113 4.69 8.03 12.48
CA ILE A 113 3.58 8.92 12.82
C ILE A 113 3.14 8.66 14.25
N GLU A 114 3.44 9.62 15.11
CA GLU A 114 3.01 9.63 16.51
C GLU A 114 1.94 10.68 16.77
N ASN A 115 2.01 11.82 16.05
CA ASN A 115 1.12 12.97 16.24
C ASN A 115 0.37 13.37 14.98
N PHE A 116 -0.60 14.28 15.14
CA PHE A 116 -1.40 14.78 14.02
C PHE A 116 -0.59 15.61 13.01
N ALA A 117 0.44 16.34 13.46
CA ALA A 117 1.31 17.10 12.58
C ALA A 117 2.07 16.16 11.62
N ASP A 118 2.65 15.09 12.15
CA ASP A 118 3.35 14.06 11.36
C ASP A 118 2.41 13.43 10.32
N TYR A 119 1.19 13.11 10.75
CA TYR A 119 0.16 12.56 9.87
C TYR A 119 -0.22 13.55 8.75
N SER A 120 -0.36 14.84 9.07
CA SER A 120 -0.71 15.87 8.08
C SER A 120 0.39 16.06 7.03
N GLU A 121 1.66 16.01 7.44
CA GLU A 121 2.80 16.06 6.53
C GLU A 121 2.88 14.81 5.66
N TYR A 122 2.64 13.63 6.24
CA TYR A 122 2.55 12.38 5.51
C TYR A 122 1.45 12.42 4.44
N ARG A 123 0.24 12.84 4.82
CA ARG A 123 -0.90 13.03 3.90
C ARG A 123 -0.54 13.96 2.74
N ARG A 124 0.09 15.10 3.04
CA ARG A 124 0.52 16.07 2.01
C ARG A 124 1.57 15.48 1.06
N ARG A 125 2.52 14.70 1.58
CA ARG A 125 3.53 14.01 0.74
C ARG A 125 2.89 12.96 -0.16
N GLN A 126 1.91 12.21 0.34
CA GLN A 126 1.19 11.21 -0.45
C GLN A 126 0.37 11.86 -1.56
N GLN A 127 -0.32 12.96 -1.29
CA GLN A 127 -1.05 13.73 -2.30
C GLN A 127 -0.14 14.28 -3.41
N ASN A 128 1.08 14.68 -3.04
CA ASN A 128 2.09 15.14 -4.00
C ASN A 128 2.82 13.99 -4.70
N SER A 129 2.65 12.76 -4.22
CA SER A 129 3.21 11.56 -4.84
C SER A 129 2.29 11.11 -5.97
N LYS A 130 2.87 10.55 -7.04
CA LYS A 130 2.13 10.02 -8.21
C LYS A 130 1.20 8.82 -7.89
N SER A 131 0.95 8.54 -6.62
CA SER A 131 0.19 7.38 -6.14
C SER A 131 -1.29 7.68 -5.94
N GLY A 132 -1.75 8.94 -6.08
CA GLY A 132 -3.18 9.30 -5.90
C GLY A 132 -3.76 8.98 -4.52
N SER A 133 -2.92 8.62 -3.54
CA SER A 133 -3.34 8.29 -2.18
C SER A 133 -3.45 9.56 -1.34
N SER A 134 -4.54 9.70 -0.58
CA SER A 134 -4.77 10.84 0.31
C SER A 134 -4.23 10.61 1.73
N GLY A 135 -3.26 9.72 1.92
CA GLY A 135 -2.69 9.40 3.23
C GLY A 135 -2.62 7.90 3.46
N ALA A 136 -3.17 7.46 4.60
CA ALA A 136 -3.21 6.06 4.98
C ALA A 136 -4.01 5.22 3.96
N MET A 137 -3.57 3.99 3.74
CA MET A 137 -4.13 3.11 2.73
C MET A 137 -4.92 1.97 3.36
N SER A 138 -5.96 1.52 2.69
CA SER A 138 -6.68 0.29 3.05
C SER A 138 -5.83 -0.95 2.73
N ALA A 139 -5.69 -1.86 3.68
CA ALA A 139 -5.11 -3.19 3.45
C ALA A 139 -6.17 -4.28 3.50
N TYR A 140 -5.87 -5.39 2.82
CA TYR A 140 -6.75 -6.55 2.71
C TYR A 140 -6.00 -7.80 3.10
N ARG A 141 -6.71 -8.78 3.65
CA ARG A 141 -6.16 -10.07 4.02
C ARG A 141 -6.68 -11.15 3.10
N LYS A 142 -5.80 -11.77 2.32
CA LYS A 142 -6.14 -12.93 1.51
C LYS A 142 -6.42 -14.15 2.36
N ARG A 143 -7.12 -15.13 1.79
CA ARG A 143 -7.44 -16.41 2.42
C ARG A 143 -6.20 -17.19 2.86
N ASN A 144 -5.11 -17.08 2.09
CA ASN A 144 -3.82 -17.70 2.43
C ASN A 144 -3.09 -17.00 3.59
N GLY A 145 -3.63 -15.88 4.09
CA GLY A 145 -3.07 -15.12 5.21
C GLY A 145 -2.23 -13.91 4.79
N ASP A 146 -1.95 -13.73 3.50
CA ASP A 146 -1.17 -12.62 2.99
C ASP A 146 -1.89 -11.29 3.19
N LEU A 147 -1.14 -10.26 3.54
CA LEU A 147 -1.63 -8.89 3.60
C LEU A 147 -1.22 -8.15 2.34
N VAL A 148 -2.19 -7.51 1.69
CA VAL A 148 -1.99 -6.79 0.43
C VAL A 148 -2.60 -5.40 0.51
N THR A 149 -1.99 -4.46 -0.20
CA THR A 149 -2.55 -3.13 -0.47
C THR A 149 -2.73 -2.96 -1.98
N PRO A 150 -3.70 -2.15 -2.43
CA PRO A 150 -3.83 -1.80 -3.84
C PRO A 150 -2.54 -1.16 -4.36
N ASP A 151 -2.08 -1.58 -5.54
CA ASP A 151 -1.00 -0.91 -6.26
C ASP A 151 -1.58 0.19 -7.14
N VAL A 152 -1.64 1.37 -6.55
CA VAL A 152 -2.11 2.60 -7.20
C VAL A 152 -1.22 3.06 -8.36
N SER A 153 0.02 2.56 -8.45
CA SER A 153 0.97 2.87 -9.54
C SER A 153 0.64 2.12 -10.83
N ALA A 154 0.05 0.92 -10.72
CA ALA A 154 -0.34 0.09 -11.85
C ALA A 154 -1.68 0.54 -12.47
N SER A 155 -2.53 1.21 -11.68
CA SER A 155 -3.87 1.63 -12.11
C SER A 155 -3.86 2.79 -13.12
N GLU A 156 -2.78 3.57 -13.22
CA GLU A 156 -2.64 4.65 -14.22
C GLU A 156 -2.10 4.15 -15.58
N GLN A 157 -1.36 3.04 -15.62
CA GLN A 157 -0.80 2.51 -16.88
C GLN A 157 -1.83 1.73 -17.70
N ASN A 158 -2.82 1.14 -17.05
CA ASN A 158 -3.95 0.48 -17.70
C ASN A 158 -5.16 1.40 -17.67
N GLY A 159 -5.20 2.39 -18.57
CA GLY A 159 -6.41 3.16 -18.86
C GLY A 159 -7.59 2.23 -19.15
N GLY A 160 -8.40 1.93 -18.13
CA GLY A 160 -9.66 1.19 -18.23
C GLY A 160 -9.59 -0.29 -18.64
N SER A 161 -8.40 -0.92 -18.73
CA SER A 161 -8.32 -2.33 -19.14
C SER A 161 -8.38 -3.25 -17.92
N PHE A 162 -9.61 -3.60 -17.52
CA PHE A 162 -9.88 -4.65 -16.54
C PHE A 162 -9.50 -6.01 -17.13
N GLY A 163 -8.19 -6.32 -17.14
CA GLY A 163 -7.66 -7.61 -17.55
C GLY A 163 -8.20 -8.71 -16.64
N GLY A 164 -9.17 -9.47 -17.15
CA GLY A 164 -9.77 -10.59 -16.44
C GLY A 164 -8.74 -11.67 -16.16
N GLY A 165 -8.19 -11.68 -14.95
CA GLY A 165 -7.38 -12.79 -14.47
C GLY A 165 -8.19 -14.10 -14.46
N PRO A 166 -7.53 -15.27 -14.56
CA PRO A 166 -8.21 -16.56 -14.45
C PRO A 166 -8.86 -16.64 -13.06
N GLY A 167 -10.19 -16.49 -13.00
CA GLY A 167 -10.94 -16.37 -11.74
C GLY A 167 -12.04 -15.30 -11.73
N GLY A 168 -12.17 -14.47 -12.78
CA GLY A 168 -13.28 -13.51 -12.90
C GLY A 168 -13.10 -12.22 -12.10
N ALA A 169 -11.87 -11.91 -11.71
CA ALA A 169 -11.51 -10.68 -11.04
C ALA A 169 -11.25 -9.56 -12.07
N LEU A 170 -11.79 -8.36 -11.80
CA LEU A 170 -11.59 -7.15 -12.61
C LEU A 170 -10.36 -6.39 -12.08
N VAL A 171 -9.28 -7.10 -11.76
CA VAL A 171 -8.29 -6.74 -10.75
C VAL A 171 -7.68 -5.35 -10.97
N SER A 172 -7.83 -4.49 -9.96
CA SER A 172 -6.83 -3.47 -9.64
C SER A 172 -5.61 -4.19 -9.06
N ASP A 173 -4.43 -3.99 -9.65
CA ASP A 173 -3.19 -4.65 -9.21
C ASP A 173 -3.00 -4.47 -7.70
N VAL A 174 -2.50 -5.51 -7.02
CA VAL A 174 -2.31 -5.50 -5.56
C VAL A 174 -0.89 -5.85 -5.22
N LYS A 175 -0.29 -5.08 -4.33
CA LYS A 175 1.06 -5.30 -3.82
C LYS A 175 1.00 -5.96 -2.46
N THR A 176 1.83 -6.98 -2.24
CA THR A 176 2.03 -7.57 -0.92
C THR A 176 2.66 -6.56 0.03
N LEU A 177 2.12 -6.42 1.23
CA LEU A 177 2.75 -5.65 2.29
C LEU A 177 4.13 -6.23 2.60
N ASN A 178 5.05 -5.37 3.00
CA ASN A 178 6.39 -5.78 3.35
C ASN A 178 6.33 -6.80 4.51
N ALA A 179 7.17 -7.84 4.48
CA ALA A 179 7.26 -8.81 5.57
C ALA A 179 7.64 -8.16 6.93
N LYS A 180 8.23 -6.95 6.90
CA LYS A 180 8.54 -6.13 8.07
C LYS A 180 7.36 -5.30 8.58
N THR A 181 6.23 -5.26 7.87
CA THR A 181 5.05 -4.51 8.30
C THR A 181 4.50 -5.11 9.59
N ASN A 182 4.48 -4.30 10.65
CA ASN A 182 3.99 -4.75 11.95
C ASN A 182 2.45 -4.72 11.95
N VAL A 183 1.81 -5.78 12.43
CA VAL A 183 0.34 -5.83 12.53
C VAL A 183 -0.08 -5.61 13.97
N LYS A 184 -0.69 -4.45 14.24
CA LYS A 184 -1.26 -4.10 15.55
C LYS A 184 -2.69 -4.60 15.62
N GLY A 185 -2.90 -5.59 16.49
CA GLY A 185 -4.18 -6.27 16.67
C GLY A 185 -4.26 -7.69 16.13
N ARG A 186 -3.13 -8.41 15.99
CA ARG A 186 -3.10 -9.88 15.84
C ARG A 186 -3.66 -10.59 17.09
N GLY A 187 -4.94 -10.39 17.39
CA GLY A 187 -5.71 -11.25 18.28
C GLY A 187 -6.19 -12.44 17.46
N GLY A 188 -5.80 -13.65 17.87
CA GLY A 188 -5.96 -14.87 17.09
C GLY A 188 -7.40 -15.19 16.67
N PHE A 189 -7.56 -15.53 15.39
CA PHE A 189 -8.72 -16.25 14.90
C PHE A 189 -8.26 -17.63 14.43
N GLY A 190 -8.47 -18.63 15.29
CA GLY A 190 -8.66 -20.05 14.97
C GLY A 190 -7.56 -20.78 14.20
N GLY A 191 -6.52 -21.23 14.90
CA GLY A 191 -5.76 -22.41 14.46
C GLY A 191 -6.62 -23.66 14.63
N HIS A 192 -7.15 -24.22 13.55
CA HIS A 192 -7.58 -25.61 13.55
C HIS A 192 -6.33 -26.49 13.52
N SER A 193 -5.83 -26.85 14.70
CA SER A 193 -5.02 -28.05 14.85
C SER A 193 -5.93 -29.24 14.54
N PHE A 194 -5.70 -29.90 13.41
CA PHE A 194 -6.24 -31.22 13.16
C PHE A 194 -5.60 -32.17 14.18
N SER A 195 -6.28 -32.44 15.29
CA SER A 195 -5.95 -33.62 16.09
C SER A 195 -6.69 -34.79 15.45
N GLY A 196 -5.92 -35.67 14.80
CA GLY A 196 -6.43 -36.94 14.32
C GLY A 196 -6.99 -37.78 15.48
N SER A 197 -8.02 -38.55 15.18
CA SER A 197 -8.50 -39.69 15.96
C SER A 197 -8.82 -40.79 14.97
#